data_AF-A0A370BW60-F1
#
_entry.id   AF-A0A370BW60-F1
#
_cell.length_a   1.000
_cell.length_b   1.000
_cell.length_c   1.000
_cell.angle_alpha   90.00
_cell.angle_beta   90.00
_cell.angle_gamma   90.00
#
_symmetry.space_group_name_H-M   'P 1'
#
loop_
_entity.id
_entity.type
_entity.pdbx_description
1 polymer ?
#
loop_
_entity_poly.entity_id
_entity_poly.type
_entity_poly.pdbx_seq_one_letter_code
_entity_poly.pdbx_strand_id
1 'polypeptide(L)'
;MDPEWGDESEASTVGDEQEDTINEIVAEVIDQFLTEFSRQLGIRQPEDSSPPRSLEPKVPETEEEYREYVWSYIENKLRSYYQPGDQYVEEIVKSAAVRARSLTQKYELKAETTPKLAIMALYDFVILCDDSKSMRKDRGTRIRALEETCQRVAEIASAVHEQDVYLRFLNNAEDRHLNKLSPNEIQGQMKKIKYSGLTRLGTVLRTKIVEPLIYDPVINGLSAKPVITIVVTDGRRLSELSMQPAGAVFLISRVGNDANAETFLSNLKMNEELQEMLYCCQDQLDERREVFRRAGKDGRYSSYLIELFVAALDSQAR
;
A
#
# COMPACT_ATOMS: atom_id res chain seq x y z
N MET A 1 -18.78 -69.44 -16.98
CA MET A 1 -17.60 -68.88 -17.65
C MET A 1 -17.68 -67.40 -17.41
N ASP A 2 -17.15 -66.98 -16.26
CA ASP A 2 -16.95 -65.57 -15.92
C ASP A 2 -15.61 -65.11 -16.48
N PRO A 3 -15.48 -63.86 -16.91
CA PRO A 3 -14.20 -63.18 -16.93
C PRO A 3 -14.14 -62.15 -15.80
N GLU A 4 -13.23 -62.39 -14.87
CA GLU A 4 -12.62 -61.36 -14.03
C GLU A 4 -12.00 -60.27 -14.90
N TRP A 5 -12.31 -59.02 -14.61
CA TRP A 5 -11.44 -57.88 -14.89
C TRP A 5 -11.43 -57.00 -13.65
N GLY A 6 -10.34 -57.12 -12.89
CA GLY A 6 -9.92 -56.07 -11.97
C GLY A 6 -9.31 -54.93 -12.77
N ASP A 7 -9.60 -53.71 -12.35
CA ASP A 7 -8.76 -52.56 -12.62
C ASP A 7 -8.80 -51.68 -11.37
N GLU A 8 -7.72 -51.71 -10.60
CA GLU A 8 -7.47 -50.84 -9.47
C GLU A 8 -7.19 -49.43 -10.01
N SER A 9 -8.03 -48.47 -9.65
CA SER A 9 -7.79 -47.06 -9.90
C SER A 9 -6.72 -46.53 -8.93
N GLU A 10 -5.44 -46.73 -9.24
CA GLU A 10 -4.35 -45.90 -8.70
C GLU A 10 -4.38 -44.54 -9.40
N ALA A 11 -5.27 -43.66 -8.94
CA ALA A 11 -5.31 -42.27 -9.35
C ALA A 11 -4.37 -41.43 -8.47
N SER A 12 -3.17 -41.16 -9.01
CA SER A 12 -2.40 -39.92 -8.86
C SER A 12 -2.23 -39.29 -7.46
N THR A 13 -1.53 -39.94 -6.55
CA THR A 13 -1.00 -39.29 -5.32
C THR A 13 0.25 -38.44 -5.59
N VAL A 14 0.96 -38.70 -6.69
CA VAL A 14 2.27 -38.09 -6.99
C VAL A 14 2.15 -36.62 -7.45
N GLY A 15 1.00 -36.22 -8.02
CA GLY A 15 0.76 -34.85 -8.44
C GLY A 15 0.55 -33.89 -7.26
N ASP A 16 -0.21 -34.34 -6.27
CA ASP A 16 -0.55 -33.56 -5.08
C ASP A 16 0.67 -33.38 -4.16
N GLU A 17 1.44 -34.45 -3.92
CA GLU A 17 2.67 -34.36 -3.09
C GLU A 17 3.73 -33.43 -3.69
N GLN A 18 3.84 -33.39 -5.03
CA GLN A 18 4.80 -32.54 -5.71
C GLN A 18 4.35 -31.07 -5.74
N GLU A 19 3.04 -30.82 -5.86
CA GLU A 19 2.46 -29.48 -5.77
C GLU A 19 2.55 -28.94 -4.33
N ASP A 20 2.32 -29.77 -3.32
CA ASP A 20 2.48 -29.44 -1.90
C ASP A 20 3.94 -29.12 -1.55
N THR A 21 4.89 -29.91 -2.03
CA THR A 21 6.33 -29.63 -1.85
C THR A 21 6.73 -28.30 -2.48
N ILE A 22 6.21 -27.98 -3.67
CA ILE A 22 6.44 -26.70 -4.32
C ILE A 22 5.82 -25.55 -3.52
N ASN A 23 4.61 -25.74 -2.99
CA ASN A 23 3.92 -24.73 -2.20
C ASN A 23 4.63 -24.44 -0.87
N GLU A 24 5.18 -25.46 -0.20
CA GLU A 24 6.00 -25.30 1.00
C GLU A 24 7.29 -24.50 0.71
N ILE A 25 8.01 -24.84 -0.36
CA ILE A 25 9.20 -24.10 -0.79
C ILE A 25 8.83 -22.64 -1.11
N VAL A 26 7.73 -22.41 -1.82
CA VAL A 26 7.26 -21.05 -2.13
C VAL A 26 6.89 -20.30 -0.84
N ALA A 27 6.27 -20.96 0.14
CA ALA A 27 5.92 -20.35 1.43
C ALA A 27 7.15 -19.94 2.25
N GLU A 28 8.22 -20.76 2.28
CA GLU A 28 9.49 -20.43 2.93
C GLU A 28 10.22 -19.29 2.22
N VAL A 29 10.28 -19.34 0.88
CA VAL A 29 10.87 -18.27 0.06
C VAL A 29 10.12 -16.95 0.27
N ILE A 30 8.81 -16.98 0.50
CA ILE A 30 8.02 -15.80 0.82
C ILE A 30 8.34 -15.24 2.19
N ASP A 31 8.50 -16.07 3.22
CA ASP A 31 8.82 -15.57 4.56
C ASP A 31 10.23 -14.99 4.59
N GLN A 32 11.18 -15.64 3.91
CA GLN A 32 12.53 -15.09 3.70
C GLN A 32 12.47 -13.80 2.89
N PHE A 33 11.68 -13.76 1.82
CA PHE A 33 11.52 -12.56 1.01
C PHE A 33 10.88 -11.41 1.79
N LEU A 34 9.80 -11.62 2.55
CA LEU A 34 9.20 -10.59 3.38
C LEU A 34 10.20 -10.08 4.41
N THR A 35 10.96 -10.98 5.01
CA THR A 35 12.02 -10.64 5.96
C THR A 35 13.08 -9.76 5.30
N GLU A 36 13.55 -10.16 4.12
CA GLU A 36 14.57 -9.48 3.32
C GLU A 36 14.05 -8.17 2.69
N PHE A 37 12.79 -8.13 2.29
CA PHE A 37 12.12 -6.96 1.72
C PHE A 37 12.01 -5.87 2.78
N SER A 38 11.51 -6.19 3.97
CA SER A 38 11.56 -5.23 5.07
C SER A 38 13.01 -4.81 5.37
N ARG A 39 13.99 -5.74 5.31
CA ARG A 39 15.43 -5.43 5.49
C ARG A 39 15.93 -4.40 4.48
N GLN A 40 15.58 -4.57 3.19
CA GLN A 40 15.94 -3.65 2.10
C GLN A 40 15.20 -2.32 2.15
N LEU A 41 14.02 -2.27 2.76
CA LEU A 41 13.30 -1.03 3.09
C LEU A 41 13.96 -0.22 4.23
N GLY A 42 15.08 -0.70 4.79
CA GLY A 42 15.83 0.00 5.85
C GLY A 42 15.44 -0.42 7.27
N ILE A 43 14.68 -1.50 7.42
CA ILE A 43 14.28 -2.06 8.70
C ILE A 43 15.31 -3.11 9.12
N ARG A 44 16.29 -2.73 9.94
CA ARG A 44 17.40 -3.60 10.36
C ARG A 44 16.98 -4.52 11.49
N GLN A 45 17.20 -5.83 11.34
CA GLN A 45 17.44 -6.73 12.48
C GLN A 45 18.95 -6.87 12.74
N PRO A 46 19.35 -7.10 14.01
CA PRO A 46 20.75 -7.23 14.38
C PRO A 46 21.25 -8.64 14.06
N GLU A 47 22.22 -8.76 13.14
CA GLU A 47 23.03 -9.96 12.97
C GLU A 47 24.28 -9.89 13.86
N ASP A 48 24.65 -11.06 14.34
CA ASP A 48 25.51 -11.39 15.47
C ASP A 48 26.95 -10.85 15.39
N SER A 49 27.19 -9.71 16.03
CA SER A 49 28.47 -9.37 16.67
C SER A 49 28.20 -8.20 17.61
N SER A 50 28.13 -8.43 18.92
CA SER A 50 27.70 -7.44 19.91
C SER A 50 28.46 -6.10 19.80
N PRO A 51 27.82 -5.03 19.27
CA PRO A 51 28.29 -3.66 19.41
C PRO A 51 27.72 -3.09 20.72
N PRO A 52 28.16 -1.89 21.18
CA PRO A 52 27.61 -1.29 22.39
C PRO A 52 26.10 -1.12 22.23
N ARG A 53 25.31 -1.44 23.27
CA ARG A 53 23.85 -1.19 23.35
C ARG A 53 23.51 0.23 22.89
N SER A 54 23.25 0.39 21.60
CA SER A 54 22.45 1.47 21.07
C SER A 54 21.01 1.12 21.43
N LEU A 55 20.34 2.02 22.15
CA LEU A 55 18.92 1.93 22.49
C LEU A 55 18.13 1.67 21.20
N GLU A 56 17.63 0.46 20.99
CA GLU A 56 16.60 0.22 19.99
C GLU A 56 15.42 1.16 20.31
N PRO A 57 14.82 1.83 19.32
CA PRO A 57 13.72 2.75 19.58
C PRO A 57 12.58 1.97 20.25
N LYS A 58 12.22 2.40 21.47
CA LYS A 58 11.14 1.80 22.25
C LYS A 58 9.83 1.90 21.47
N VAL A 59 9.22 0.77 21.15
CA VAL A 59 7.87 0.73 20.54
C VAL A 59 6.87 1.23 21.59
N PRO A 60 5.98 2.19 21.26
CA PRO A 60 4.98 2.65 22.20
C PRO A 60 3.96 1.55 22.50
N GLU A 61 3.63 1.38 23.77
CA GLU A 61 2.71 0.36 24.27
C GLU A 61 1.50 0.97 25.00
N THR A 62 1.68 2.12 25.67
CA THR A 62 0.60 2.82 26.39
C THR A 62 0.01 3.97 25.58
N GLU A 63 -1.19 4.44 25.98
CA GLU A 63 -1.82 5.61 25.34
C GLU A 63 -0.92 6.85 25.39
N GLU A 64 -0.23 7.09 26.51
CA GLU A 64 0.69 8.20 26.69
C GLU A 64 1.90 8.10 25.75
N GLU A 65 2.47 6.91 25.59
CA GLU A 65 3.59 6.70 24.66
C GLU A 65 3.16 6.87 23.20
N TYR A 66 1.95 6.40 22.86
CA TYR A 66 1.36 6.67 21.54
C TYR A 66 1.08 8.16 21.34
N ARG A 67 0.65 8.87 22.38
CA ARG A 67 0.45 10.32 22.34
C ARG A 67 1.75 11.04 22.02
N GLU A 68 2.82 10.75 22.74
CA GLU A 68 4.15 11.32 22.48
C GLU A 68 4.64 11.00 21.07
N TYR A 69 4.49 9.74 20.64
CA TYR A 69 4.91 9.29 19.31
C TYR A 69 4.15 10.02 18.19
N VAL A 70 2.82 10.08 18.26
CA VAL A 70 1.97 10.72 17.26
C VAL A 70 2.19 12.23 17.21
N TRP A 71 2.24 12.91 18.37
CA TRP A 71 2.46 14.35 18.41
C TRP A 71 3.87 14.74 17.96
N SER A 72 4.89 13.94 18.27
CA SER A 72 6.24 14.15 17.74
C SER A 72 6.26 14.08 16.21
N TYR A 73 5.53 13.14 15.61
CA TYR A 73 5.40 13.08 14.16
C TYR A 73 4.69 14.32 13.59
N ILE A 74 3.59 14.74 14.23
CA ILE A 74 2.81 15.90 13.80
C ILE A 74 3.66 17.17 13.85
N GLU A 75 4.38 17.43 14.95
CA GLU A 75 5.21 18.63 15.09
C GLU A 75 6.27 18.73 14.00
N ASN A 76 6.84 17.59 13.60
CA ASN A 76 7.89 17.53 12.59
C ASN A 76 7.37 17.61 11.14
N LYS A 77 6.18 17.09 10.86
CA LYS A 77 5.72 16.86 9.46
C LYS A 77 4.34 17.41 9.13
N LEU A 78 3.44 17.51 10.12
CA LEU A 78 2.02 17.80 9.90
C LEU A 78 1.49 18.98 10.75
N ARG A 79 2.38 19.85 11.24
CA ARG A 79 2.03 20.99 12.08
C ARG A 79 1.05 21.97 11.41
N SER A 80 1.03 22.04 10.08
CA SER A 80 0.06 22.85 9.33
C SER A 80 -1.35 22.25 9.31
N TYR A 81 -1.49 20.96 9.62
CA TYR A 81 -2.76 20.24 9.57
C TYR A 81 -3.40 20.05 10.95
N TYR A 82 -2.59 19.83 11.98
CA TYR A 82 -3.07 19.51 13.32
C TYR A 82 -2.43 20.43 14.37
N GLN A 83 -3.25 20.88 15.33
CA GLN A 83 -2.82 21.73 16.45
C GLN A 83 -3.01 21.01 17.78
N PRO A 84 -2.20 21.29 18.81
CA PRO A 84 -2.38 20.68 20.13
C PRO A 84 -3.82 20.76 20.64
N GLY A 85 -4.37 19.62 21.06
CA GLY A 85 -5.76 19.49 21.50
C GLY A 85 -6.77 19.18 20.38
N ASP A 86 -6.30 18.88 19.16
CA ASP A 86 -7.16 18.40 18.06
C ASP A 86 -7.88 17.11 18.46
N GLN A 87 -9.22 17.15 18.49
CA GLN A 87 -10.05 16.04 18.94
C GLN A 87 -9.87 14.79 18.06
N TYR A 88 -9.67 14.95 16.75
CA TYR A 88 -9.45 13.83 15.84
C TYR A 88 -8.14 13.10 16.15
N VAL A 89 -7.08 13.85 16.46
CA VAL A 89 -5.79 13.27 16.86
C VAL A 89 -5.91 12.55 18.21
N GLU A 90 -6.62 13.12 19.18
CA GLU A 90 -6.82 12.46 20.48
C GLU A 90 -7.65 11.18 20.37
N GLU A 91 -8.61 11.11 19.45
CA GLU A 91 -9.37 9.88 19.15
C GLU A 91 -8.48 8.78 18.54
N ILE A 92 -7.56 9.16 17.63
CA ILE A 92 -6.54 8.26 17.11
C ILE A 92 -5.68 7.73 18.25
N VAL A 93 -5.10 8.60 19.06
CA VAL A 93 -4.20 8.24 20.18
C VAL A 93 -4.88 7.30 21.17
N LYS A 94 -6.10 7.63 21.60
CA LYS A 94 -6.88 6.85 22.56
C LYS A 94 -7.15 5.42 22.08
N SER A 95 -7.37 5.23 20.77
CA SER A 95 -7.64 3.93 20.18
C SER A 95 -6.39 3.21 19.66
N ALA A 96 -5.26 3.91 19.52
CA ALA A 96 -4.06 3.44 18.84
C ALA A 96 -3.50 2.16 19.47
N ALA A 97 -3.28 2.12 20.79
CA ALA A 97 -2.67 0.97 21.44
C ALA A 97 -3.49 -0.33 21.29
N VAL A 98 -4.82 -0.25 21.28
CA VAL A 98 -5.70 -1.42 21.11
C VAL A 98 -5.80 -1.82 19.63
N ARG A 99 -6.02 -0.84 18.74
CA ARG A 99 -6.13 -1.10 17.30
C ARG A 99 -4.81 -1.62 16.74
N ALA A 100 -3.69 -0.97 17.06
CA ALA A 100 -2.36 -1.36 16.58
C ALA A 100 -2.04 -2.82 16.96
N ARG A 101 -2.25 -3.23 18.22
CA ARG A 101 -2.09 -4.65 18.63
C ARG A 101 -2.97 -5.61 17.84
N SER A 102 -4.24 -5.27 17.65
CA SER A 102 -5.19 -6.12 16.91
C SER A 102 -4.80 -6.26 15.44
N LEU A 103 -4.34 -5.17 14.81
CA LEU A 103 -3.90 -5.16 13.41
C LEU A 103 -2.55 -5.85 13.24
N THR A 104 -1.63 -5.72 14.19
CA THR A 104 -0.35 -6.44 14.21
C THR A 104 -0.58 -7.94 14.24
N GLN A 105 -1.53 -8.42 15.05
CA GLN A 105 -1.89 -9.83 15.02
C GLN A 105 -2.57 -10.23 13.70
N LYS A 106 -3.54 -9.45 13.23
CA LYS A 106 -4.31 -9.74 12.01
C LYS A 106 -3.44 -9.83 10.75
N TYR A 107 -2.48 -8.93 10.63
CA TYR A 107 -1.62 -8.81 9.44
C TYR A 107 -0.21 -9.34 9.67
N GLU A 108 0.07 -9.94 10.83
CA GLU A 108 1.38 -10.50 11.19
C GLU A 108 2.52 -9.48 11.03
N LEU A 109 2.27 -8.24 11.48
CA LEU A 109 3.18 -7.11 11.31
C LEU A 109 4.38 -7.20 12.25
N LYS A 110 5.50 -6.61 11.83
CA LYS A 110 6.66 -6.40 12.71
C LYS A 110 6.36 -5.38 13.81
N ALA A 111 7.05 -5.51 14.94
CA ALA A 111 6.87 -4.62 16.08
C ALA A 111 7.11 -3.14 15.71
N GLU A 112 8.10 -2.85 14.88
CA GLU A 112 8.40 -1.49 14.42
C GLU A 112 7.38 -0.89 13.44
N THR A 113 6.60 -1.73 12.75
CA THR A 113 5.52 -1.30 11.85
C THR A 113 4.26 -0.92 12.63
N THR A 114 4.04 -1.57 13.76
CA THR A 114 2.86 -1.43 14.62
C THR A 114 2.53 0.05 14.96
N PRO A 115 3.46 0.86 15.49
CA PRO A 115 3.13 2.23 15.88
C PRO A 115 2.81 3.13 14.69
N LYS A 116 3.34 2.82 13.50
CA LYS A 116 3.15 3.60 12.28
C LYS A 116 1.73 3.50 11.73
N LEU A 117 0.94 2.51 12.17
CA LEU A 117 -0.50 2.47 11.89
C LEU A 117 -1.23 3.70 12.44
N ALA A 118 -0.81 4.21 13.59
CA ALA A 118 -1.37 5.44 14.15
C ALA A 118 -1.01 6.67 13.31
N ILE A 119 0.20 6.70 12.72
CA ILE A 119 0.60 7.75 11.78
C ILE A 119 -0.21 7.67 10.49
N MET A 120 -0.41 6.47 9.94
CA MET A 120 -1.27 6.26 8.78
C MET A 120 -2.70 6.78 9.02
N ALA A 121 -3.22 6.69 10.25
CA ALA A 121 -4.54 7.23 10.59
C ALA A 121 -4.66 8.76 10.45
N LEU A 122 -3.55 9.50 10.48
CA LEU A 122 -3.53 10.94 10.27
C LEU A 122 -3.74 11.33 8.80
N TYR A 123 -3.63 10.40 7.86
CA TYR A 123 -3.75 10.67 6.44
C TYR A 123 -5.09 10.18 5.90
N ASP A 124 -5.64 10.92 4.93
CA ASP A 124 -6.69 10.43 4.07
C ASP A 124 -6.11 9.51 2.98
N PHE A 125 -6.67 8.32 2.83
CA PHE A 125 -6.23 7.34 1.84
C PHE A 125 -6.83 7.63 0.47
N VAL A 126 -5.97 7.65 -0.55
CA VAL A 126 -6.36 7.81 -1.95
C VAL A 126 -5.79 6.67 -2.77
N ILE A 127 -6.59 6.13 -3.69
CA ILE A 127 -6.15 5.13 -4.66
C ILE A 127 -6.32 5.73 -6.04
N LEU A 128 -5.19 5.91 -6.74
CA LEU A 128 -5.19 6.32 -8.13
C LEU A 128 -4.95 5.12 -9.04
N CYS A 129 -6.01 4.74 -9.75
CA CYS A 129 -6.04 3.58 -10.62
C CYS A 129 -5.68 3.95 -12.06
N ASP A 130 -4.75 3.20 -12.66
CA ASP A 130 -4.59 3.19 -14.11
C ASP A 130 -5.74 2.41 -14.76
N ASP A 131 -6.60 3.14 -15.46
CA ASP A 131 -7.69 2.63 -16.28
C ASP A 131 -7.36 2.74 -17.78
N SER A 132 -6.09 2.76 -18.17
CA SER A 132 -5.68 2.84 -19.58
C SER A 132 -5.90 1.53 -20.35
N LYS A 133 -5.83 1.60 -21.69
CA LYS A 133 -5.96 0.41 -22.56
C LYS A 133 -4.87 -0.64 -22.29
N SER A 134 -3.66 -0.26 -21.87
CA SER A 134 -2.54 -1.19 -21.70
C SER A 134 -2.69 -2.11 -20.49
N MET A 135 -3.52 -1.75 -19.53
CA MET A 135 -3.90 -2.60 -18.40
C MET A 135 -4.62 -3.89 -18.82
N ARG A 136 -5.24 -3.92 -20.01
CA ARG A 136 -5.90 -5.13 -20.56
C ARG A 136 -4.93 -6.22 -21.04
N LYS A 137 -3.62 -5.96 -20.99
CA LYS A 137 -2.60 -6.96 -21.33
C LYS A 137 -2.52 -8.06 -20.27
N ASP A 138 -1.62 -9.01 -20.49
CA ASP A 138 -1.25 -10.06 -19.54
C ASP A 138 -2.44 -10.89 -19.05
N ARG A 139 -3.39 -11.16 -19.96
CA ARG A 139 -4.57 -12.00 -19.71
C ARG A 139 -5.39 -11.58 -18.48
N GLY A 140 -5.37 -10.28 -18.15
CA GLY A 140 -6.11 -9.71 -17.03
C GLY A 140 -5.38 -9.70 -15.69
N THR A 141 -4.14 -10.20 -15.60
CA THR A 141 -3.38 -10.23 -14.33
C THR A 141 -3.19 -8.82 -13.75
N ARG A 142 -2.85 -7.82 -14.59
CA ARG A 142 -2.72 -6.41 -14.17
C ARG A 142 -4.00 -5.85 -13.55
N ILE A 143 -5.14 -6.14 -14.17
CA ILE A 143 -6.46 -5.69 -13.71
C ILE A 143 -6.82 -6.36 -12.38
N ARG A 144 -6.62 -7.68 -12.25
CA ARG A 144 -6.87 -8.39 -10.98
C ARG A 144 -5.99 -7.88 -9.85
N ALA A 145 -4.72 -7.59 -10.15
CA ALA A 145 -3.82 -7.00 -9.17
C ALA A 145 -4.32 -5.62 -8.72
N LEU A 146 -4.67 -4.74 -9.66
CA LEU A 146 -5.26 -3.44 -9.35
C LEU A 146 -6.53 -3.57 -8.49
N GLU A 147 -7.48 -4.43 -8.88
CA GLU A 147 -8.73 -4.65 -8.15
C GLU A 147 -8.49 -5.15 -6.73
N GLU A 148 -7.60 -6.12 -6.55
CA GLU A 148 -7.27 -6.63 -5.23
C GLU A 148 -6.52 -5.61 -4.38
N THR A 149 -5.56 -4.86 -4.95
CA THR A 149 -4.93 -3.74 -4.23
C THR A 149 -5.98 -2.73 -3.77
N CYS A 150 -6.94 -2.36 -4.64
CA CYS A 150 -8.01 -1.43 -4.27
C CYS A 150 -8.81 -1.93 -3.07
N GLN A 151 -9.18 -3.20 -3.10
CA GLN A 151 -9.93 -3.85 -2.03
C GLN A 151 -9.13 -3.88 -0.72
N ARG A 152 -7.87 -4.34 -0.75
CA ARG A 152 -7.03 -4.45 0.45
C ARG A 152 -6.73 -3.09 1.08
N VAL A 153 -6.46 -2.06 0.26
CA VAL A 153 -6.20 -0.71 0.78
C VAL A 153 -7.45 -0.13 1.46
N ALA A 154 -8.64 -0.36 0.91
CA ALA A 154 -9.89 0.03 1.56
C ALA A 154 -10.11 -0.70 2.89
N GLU A 155 -9.84 -2.01 2.93
CA GLU A 155 -9.90 -2.81 4.16
C GLU A 155 -8.90 -2.33 5.21
N ILE A 156 -7.68 -1.98 4.81
CA ILE A 156 -6.63 -1.44 5.69
C ILE A 156 -7.06 -0.08 6.24
N ALA A 157 -7.50 0.86 5.40
CA ALA A 157 -7.93 2.20 5.83
C ALA A 157 -9.09 2.12 6.85
N SER A 158 -10.08 1.28 6.57
CA SER A 158 -11.21 1.02 7.47
C SER A 158 -10.75 0.39 8.78
N ALA A 159 -9.79 -0.55 8.74
CA ALA A 159 -9.28 -1.20 9.94
C ALA A 159 -8.39 -0.30 10.80
N VAL A 160 -7.64 0.62 10.19
CA VAL A 160 -6.74 1.56 10.88
C VAL A 160 -7.51 2.59 11.70
N HIS A 161 -8.53 3.24 11.12
CA HIS A 161 -9.31 4.26 11.84
C HIS A 161 -10.72 4.48 11.26
N GLU A 162 -11.43 3.43 10.86
CA GLU A 162 -12.80 3.53 10.30
C GLU A 162 -12.88 4.54 9.14
N GLN A 163 -11.79 4.67 8.39
CA GLN A 163 -11.68 5.65 7.31
C GLN A 163 -12.09 5.02 5.99
N ASP A 164 -12.93 5.75 5.26
CA ASP A 164 -13.23 5.44 3.88
C ASP A 164 -12.23 6.09 2.91
N VAL A 165 -12.17 5.55 1.69
CA VAL A 165 -11.10 5.82 0.73
C VAL A 165 -11.57 6.66 -0.45
N TYR A 166 -10.71 7.56 -0.95
CA TYR A 166 -10.94 8.25 -2.23
C TYR A 166 -10.47 7.38 -3.38
N LEU A 167 -11.32 7.19 -4.38
CA LEU A 167 -10.98 6.45 -5.60
C LEU A 167 -10.87 7.43 -6.77
N ARG A 168 -9.76 7.37 -7.49
CA ARG A 168 -9.48 8.18 -8.67
C ARG A 168 -8.95 7.30 -9.79
N PHE A 169 -9.07 7.80 -11.01
CA PHE A 169 -8.64 7.13 -12.22
C PHE A 169 -7.78 8.04 -13.09
N LEU A 170 -6.89 7.47 -13.90
CA LEU A 170 -6.09 8.27 -14.83
C LEU A 170 -6.93 8.86 -15.98
N ASN A 171 -7.92 8.13 -16.49
CA ASN A 171 -8.66 8.48 -17.70
C ASN A 171 -10.15 8.78 -17.45
N ASN A 172 -10.80 8.11 -16.49
CA ASN A 172 -12.20 8.38 -16.20
C ASN A 172 -12.40 9.79 -15.61
N ALA A 173 -13.04 10.70 -16.35
CA ALA A 173 -13.28 12.07 -15.91
C ALA A 173 -14.38 12.18 -14.83
N GLU A 174 -15.27 11.20 -14.74
CA GLU A 174 -16.42 11.20 -13.84
C GLU A 174 -16.10 10.48 -12.52
N ASP A 175 -14.98 10.83 -11.87
CA ASP A 175 -14.52 10.19 -10.63
C ASP A 175 -14.49 11.14 -9.41
N ARG A 176 -14.78 12.43 -9.60
CA ARG A 176 -14.78 13.43 -8.52
C ARG A 176 -15.78 13.13 -7.39
N HIS A 177 -16.83 12.36 -7.69
CA HIS A 177 -17.86 11.96 -6.71
C HIS A 177 -17.47 10.71 -5.92
N LEU A 178 -16.38 10.02 -6.28
CA LEU A 178 -15.93 8.79 -5.64
C LEU A 178 -15.06 9.11 -4.42
N ASN A 179 -15.69 9.72 -3.41
CA ASN A 179 -15.05 10.17 -2.17
C ASN A 179 -15.54 9.33 -1.01
N LYS A 180 -14.63 8.98 -0.09
CA LYS A 180 -14.96 8.27 1.14
C LYS A 180 -15.83 7.03 0.85
N LEU A 181 -15.30 6.14 0.02
CA LEU A 181 -15.91 4.85 -0.31
C LEU A 181 -15.47 3.76 0.67
N SER A 182 -16.44 3.00 1.16
CA SER A 182 -16.22 1.78 1.94
C SER A 182 -15.63 0.65 1.10
N PRO A 183 -15.07 -0.42 1.70
CA PRO A 183 -14.55 -1.57 0.96
C PRO A 183 -15.57 -2.20 -0.01
N ASN A 184 -16.84 -2.27 0.39
CA ASN A 184 -17.91 -2.82 -0.45
C ASN A 184 -18.21 -1.93 -1.67
N GLU A 185 -18.20 -0.61 -1.47
CA GLU A 185 -18.40 0.35 -2.55
C GLU A 185 -17.24 0.34 -3.54
N ILE A 186 -15.99 0.26 -3.05
CA ILE A 186 -14.80 0.08 -3.89
C ILE A 186 -14.97 -1.14 -4.79
N GLN A 187 -15.31 -2.30 -4.23
CA GLN A 187 -15.55 -3.51 -5.02
C GLN A 187 -16.62 -3.30 -6.12
N GLY A 188 -17.71 -2.62 -5.77
CA GLY A 188 -18.79 -2.31 -6.70
C GLY A 188 -18.38 -1.33 -7.81
N GLN A 189 -17.53 -0.35 -7.51
CA GLN A 189 -17.02 0.60 -8.50
C GLN A 189 -16.00 -0.03 -9.43
N MET A 190 -15.11 -0.87 -8.92
CA MET A 190 -14.08 -1.52 -9.74
C MET A 190 -14.68 -2.33 -10.89
N LYS A 191 -15.79 -3.04 -10.64
CA LYS A 191 -16.51 -3.83 -11.66
C LYS A 191 -17.09 -3.00 -12.82
N LYS A 192 -17.23 -1.68 -12.66
CA LYS A 192 -17.84 -0.78 -13.66
C LYS A 192 -16.81 -0.11 -14.57
N ILE A 193 -15.52 -0.25 -14.28
CA ILE A 193 -14.46 0.50 -14.96
C ILE A 193 -14.31 0.06 -16.42
N LYS A 194 -14.11 1.05 -17.29
CA LYS A 194 -13.75 0.82 -18.70
C LYS A 194 -12.29 1.17 -18.95
N TYR A 195 -11.45 0.15 -19.09
CA TYR A 195 -10.02 0.31 -19.34
C TYR A 195 -9.72 0.88 -20.75
N SER A 196 -9.56 2.20 -20.88
CA SER A 196 -9.36 2.91 -22.13
C SER A 196 -8.56 4.20 -21.96
N GLY A 197 -8.10 4.81 -23.04
CA GLY A 197 -7.31 6.05 -22.97
C GLY A 197 -5.81 5.83 -22.80
N LEU A 198 -5.11 6.93 -22.54
CA LEU A 198 -3.65 7.03 -22.45
C LEU A 198 -3.24 7.52 -21.06
N THR A 199 -2.18 6.95 -20.51
CA THR A 199 -1.61 7.35 -19.23
C THR A 199 -1.09 8.80 -19.29
N ARG A 200 -1.52 9.67 -18.35
CA ARG A 200 -1.02 11.04 -18.14
C ARG A 200 -0.93 11.35 -16.65
N LEU A 201 0.06 10.77 -15.96
CA LEU A 201 0.10 10.80 -14.49
C LEU A 201 0.30 12.21 -13.90
N GLY A 202 1.19 13.03 -14.47
CA GLY A 202 1.60 14.29 -13.82
C GLY A 202 0.48 15.32 -13.68
N THR A 203 -0.33 15.53 -14.71
CA THR A 203 -1.48 16.44 -14.62
C THR A 203 -2.59 15.86 -13.74
N VAL A 204 -2.74 14.54 -13.68
CA VAL A 204 -3.81 13.87 -12.93
C VAL A 204 -3.58 13.97 -11.42
N LEU A 205 -2.35 13.75 -10.93
CA LEU A 205 -2.07 13.88 -9.49
C LEU A 205 -2.40 15.29 -8.97
N ARG A 206 -2.05 16.33 -9.75
CA ARG A 206 -2.40 17.71 -9.40
C ARG A 206 -3.92 17.94 -9.42
N THR A 207 -4.57 17.65 -10.54
CA THR A 207 -5.98 18.04 -10.78
C THR A 207 -7.02 17.16 -10.08
N LYS A 208 -6.66 15.92 -9.72
CA LYS A 208 -7.60 14.97 -9.09
C LYS A 208 -7.34 14.70 -7.62
N ILE A 209 -6.16 15.05 -7.12
CA ILE A 209 -5.73 14.77 -5.74
C ILE A 209 -5.32 16.07 -5.06
N VAL A 210 -4.21 16.69 -5.45
CA VAL A 210 -3.65 17.82 -4.70
C VAL A 210 -4.57 19.04 -4.67
N GLU A 211 -5.06 19.49 -5.83
CA GLU A 211 -5.99 20.62 -5.88
C GLU A 211 -7.29 20.32 -5.12
N PRO A 212 -8.08 19.29 -5.47
CA PRO A 212 -9.40 19.10 -4.86
C PRO A 212 -9.40 18.59 -3.43
N LEU A 213 -8.35 17.89 -2.97
CA LEU A 213 -8.33 17.27 -1.62
C LEU A 213 -7.49 18.05 -0.61
N ILE A 214 -6.64 18.98 -1.07
CA ILE A 214 -5.75 19.74 -0.19
C ILE A 214 -5.96 21.24 -0.38
N TYR A 215 -5.70 21.77 -1.58
CA TYR A 215 -5.74 23.23 -1.79
C TYR A 215 -7.16 23.79 -1.76
N ASP A 216 -8.10 23.14 -2.45
CA ASP A 216 -9.49 23.57 -2.50
C ASP A 216 -10.11 23.65 -1.09
N PRO A 217 -9.99 22.63 -0.21
CA PRO A 217 -10.46 22.73 1.17
C PRO A 217 -9.81 23.89 1.93
N VAL A 218 -8.48 24.05 1.84
CA VAL A 218 -7.74 25.11 2.55
C VAL A 218 -8.21 26.51 2.11
N ILE A 219 -8.32 26.75 0.80
CA ILE A 219 -8.75 28.05 0.25
C ILE A 219 -10.19 28.37 0.65
N ASN A 220 -11.05 27.35 0.76
CA ASN A 220 -12.44 27.51 1.17
C ASN A 220 -12.63 27.52 2.70
N GLY A 221 -11.55 27.51 3.49
CA GLY A 221 -11.62 27.52 4.95
C GLY A 221 -12.21 26.23 5.55
N LEU A 222 -12.16 25.13 4.81
CA LEU A 222 -12.56 23.80 5.26
C LEU A 222 -11.36 23.07 5.87
N SER A 223 -11.63 22.14 6.79
CA SER A 223 -10.59 21.26 7.33
C SER A 223 -10.02 20.37 6.21
N ALA A 224 -8.72 20.52 5.96
CA ALA A 224 -7.96 19.63 5.09
C ALA A 224 -7.20 18.61 5.95
N LYS A 225 -7.08 17.38 5.45
CA LYS A 225 -6.16 16.38 5.99
C LYS A 225 -5.03 16.17 4.97
N PRO A 226 -3.82 15.80 5.42
CA PRO A 226 -2.80 15.32 4.50
C PRO A 226 -3.30 14.03 3.83
N VAL A 227 -2.84 13.75 2.61
CA VAL A 227 -3.27 12.57 1.84
C VAL A 227 -2.11 11.62 1.59
N ILE A 228 -2.38 10.32 1.68
CA ILE A 228 -1.45 9.28 1.23
C ILE A 228 -2.10 8.52 0.07
N THR A 229 -1.44 8.59 -1.08
CA THR A 229 -1.97 8.09 -2.35
C THR A 229 -1.14 6.91 -2.81
N ILE A 230 -1.77 5.75 -3.01
CA ILE A 230 -1.17 4.68 -3.82
C ILE A 230 -1.59 4.84 -5.28
N VAL A 231 -0.60 4.94 -6.17
CA VAL A 231 -0.78 4.97 -7.62
C VAL A 231 -0.44 3.58 -8.14
N VAL A 232 -1.41 2.92 -8.77
CA VAL A 232 -1.23 1.60 -9.37
C VAL A 232 -1.32 1.72 -10.89
N THR A 233 -0.20 1.51 -11.58
CA THR A 233 -0.08 1.77 -13.03
C THR A 233 0.85 0.77 -13.72
N ASP A 234 0.65 0.55 -15.02
CA ASP A 234 1.60 -0.21 -15.85
C ASP A 234 2.72 0.65 -16.46
N GLY A 235 2.69 1.96 -16.18
CA GLY A 235 3.76 2.92 -16.37
C GLY A 235 4.17 3.23 -17.81
N ARG A 236 3.41 2.75 -18.81
CA ARG A 236 3.85 2.76 -20.22
C ARG A 236 4.04 4.15 -20.84
N ARG A 237 3.43 5.20 -20.27
CA ARG A 237 3.52 6.62 -20.73
C ARG A 237 3.37 7.62 -19.59
N LEU A 238 4.17 7.47 -18.55
CA LEU A 238 4.22 8.46 -17.49
C LEU A 238 5.00 9.69 -17.97
N SER A 239 4.45 10.88 -17.76
CA SER A 239 5.09 12.16 -18.09
C SER A 239 5.82 12.71 -16.87
N GLU A 240 6.66 13.73 -17.08
CA GLU A 240 7.33 14.47 -16.00
C GLU A 240 6.32 14.88 -14.91
N LEU A 241 6.72 14.65 -13.66
CA LEU A 241 6.03 15.06 -12.46
C LEU A 241 6.62 16.41 -12.04
N SER A 242 5.81 17.47 -12.10
CA SER A 242 6.14 18.76 -11.49
C SER A 242 5.08 19.05 -10.44
N MET A 243 5.45 18.91 -9.17
CA MET A 243 4.54 19.09 -8.05
C MET A 243 5.30 19.73 -6.90
N GLN A 244 4.60 20.56 -6.13
CA GLN A 244 5.13 21.14 -4.91
C GLN A 244 4.72 20.29 -3.71
N PRO A 245 5.53 20.21 -2.64
CA PRO A 245 5.14 19.54 -1.40
C PRO A 245 3.85 20.17 -0.86
N ALA A 246 2.79 19.39 -0.80
CA ALA A 246 1.45 19.87 -0.43
C ALA A 246 0.83 19.04 0.70
N GLY A 247 1.63 18.42 1.58
CA GLY A 247 1.11 17.42 2.54
C GLY A 247 0.47 16.22 1.83
N ALA A 248 1.01 15.86 0.67
CA ALA A 248 0.65 14.68 -0.08
C ALA A 248 1.85 13.73 -0.13
N VAL A 249 1.61 12.45 0.16
CA VAL A 249 2.57 11.37 -0.01
C VAL A 249 2.07 10.48 -1.14
N PHE A 250 2.89 10.26 -2.16
CA PHE A 250 2.59 9.43 -3.33
C PHE A 250 3.45 8.18 -3.30
N LEU A 251 2.81 7.02 -3.24
CA LEU A 251 3.40 5.69 -3.40
C LEU A 251 3.08 5.22 -4.82
N ILE A 252 4.05 5.22 -5.74
CA ILE A 252 3.85 4.63 -7.06
C ILE A 252 4.27 3.16 -7.04
N SER A 253 3.37 2.29 -7.45
CA SER A 253 3.58 0.85 -7.56
C SER A 253 3.18 0.35 -8.95
N ARG A 254 4.04 -0.47 -9.56
CA ARG A 254 3.84 -0.95 -10.93
C ARG A 254 3.03 -2.24 -10.97
N VAL A 255 2.29 -2.43 -12.06
CA VAL A 255 1.86 -3.77 -12.52
C VAL A 255 2.43 -4.06 -13.90
N GLY A 256 2.81 -5.31 -14.14
CA GLY A 256 3.44 -5.74 -15.37
C GLY A 256 4.89 -5.27 -15.55
N ASN A 257 5.52 -5.78 -16.61
CA ASN A 257 6.97 -5.82 -16.76
C ASN A 257 7.52 -4.90 -17.86
N ASP A 258 6.87 -3.77 -18.15
CA ASP A 258 7.36 -2.86 -19.20
C ASP A 258 8.69 -2.21 -18.78
N ALA A 259 9.76 -2.45 -19.53
CA ALA A 259 11.11 -1.96 -19.21
C ALA A 259 11.21 -0.42 -19.23
N ASN A 260 10.41 0.26 -20.06
CA ASN A 260 10.39 1.73 -20.07
C ASN A 260 9.73 2.27 -18.81
N ALA A 261 8.68 1.60 -18.32
CA ALA A 261 8.05 1.94 -17.05
C ALA A 261 9.03 1.80 -15.89
N GLU A 262 9.84 0.73 -15.89
CA GLU A 262 10.90 0.53 -14.89
C GLU A 262 11.90 1.67 -14.89
N THR A 263 12.47 1.96 -16.06
CA THR A 263 13.48 3.02 -16.22
C THR A 263 12.90 4.38 -15.79
N PHE A 264 11.65 4.65 -16.14
CA PHE A 264 10.96 5.87 -15.72
C PHE A 264 10.84 5.97 -14.19
N LEU A 265 10.41 4.90 -13.51
CA LEU A 265 10.30 4.89 -12.04
C LEU A 265 11.66 5.00 -11.36
N SER A 266 12.70 4.38 -11.92
CA SER A 266 14.07 4.54 -11.44
C SER A 266 14.53 6.00 -11.56
N ASN A 267 14.23 6.66 -12.68
CA ASN A 267 14.56 8.08 -12.87
C ASN A 267 13.78 8.99 -11.91
N LEU A 268 12.48 8.74 -11.70
CA LEU A 268 11.67 9.49 -10.75
C LEU A 268 12.20 9.39 -9.32
N LYS A 269 12.64 8.20 -8.91
CA LYS A 269 13.24 7.98 -7.59
C LYS A 269 14.51 8.81 -7.35
N MET A 270 15.25 9.11 -8.43
CA MET A 270 16.48 9.92 -8.37
C MET A 270 16.21 11.43 -8.43
N ASN A 271 14.96 11.85 -8.61
CA ASN A 271 14.61 13.27 -8.63
C ASN A 271 14.51 13.82 -7.20
N GLU A 272 15.53 14.58 -6.79
CA GLU A 272 15.62 15.18 -5.45
C GLU A 272 14.44 16.09 -5.10
N GLU A 273 13.86 16.81 -6.07
CA GLU A 273 12.71 17.69 -5.84
C GLU A 273 11.44 16.93 -5.43
N LEU A 274 11.35 15.64 -5.79
CA LEU A 274 10.18 14.81 -5.53
C LEU A 274 10.37 13.88 -4.33
N GLN A 275 11.58 13.76 -3.77
CA GLN A 275 11.86 12.78 -2.71
C GLN A 275 11.02 13.00 -1.44
N GLU A 276 10.68 14.27 -1.13
CA GLU A 276 9.83 14.66 0.01
C GLU A 276 8.32 14.40 -0.19
N MET A 277 7.91 13.90 -1.35
CA MET A 277 6.52 13.56 -1.60
C MET A 277 6.32 12.22 -2.30
N LEU A 278 7.36 11.63 -2.87
CA LEU A 278 7.25 10.50 -3.78
C LEU A 278 8.09 9.32 -3.31
N TYR A 279 7.41 8.20 -3.12
CA TYR A 279 8.02 6.90 -2.94
C TYR A 279 7.74 6.02 -4.16
N CYS A 280 8.79 5.52 -4.80
CA CYS A 280 8.69 4.62 -5.95
C CYS A 280 9.00 3.18 -5.53
N CYS A 281 7.96 2.35 -5.42
CA CYS A 281 8.10 0.91 -5.23
C CYS A 281 8.75 0.30 -6.48
N GLN A 282 9.80 -0.51 -6.30
CA GLN A 282 10.48 -1.19 -7.41
C GLN A 282 9.84 -2.53 -7.76
N ASP A 283 9.00 -3.05 -6.87
CA ASP A 283 8.31 -4.32 -7.08
C ASP A 283 7.10 -4.17 -8.01
N GLN A 284 6.71 -5.30 -8.59
CA GLN A 284 5.49 -5.44 -9.37
C GLN A 284 4.38 -6.03 -8.48
N LEU A 285 3.29 -5.28 -8.31
CA LEU A 285 2.18 -5.70 -7.43
C LEU A 285 1.51 -6.98 -7.93
N ASP A 286 1.43 -7.20 -9.24
CA ASP A 286 0.88 -8.40 -9.84
C ASP A 286 1.74 -9.64 -9.57
N GLU A 287 3.07 -9.49 -9.62
CA GLU A 287 4.00 -10.55 -9.26
C GLU A 287 3.93 -10.86 -7.75
N ARG A 288 4.00 -9.83 -6.89
CA ARG A 288 3.94 -9.98 -5.43
C ARG A 288 2.63 -10.64 -5.00
N ARG A 289 1.51 -10.18 -5.54
CA ARG A 289 0.19 -10.76 -5.30
C ARG A 289 0.15 -12.24 -5.69
N GLU A 290 0.67 -12.59 -6.86
CA GLU A 290 0.66 -13.97 -7.35
C GLU A 290 1.52 -14.89 -6.47
N VAL A 291 2.66 -14.38 -5.99
CA VAL A 291 3.54 -15.08 -5.05
C VAL A 291 2.78 -15.42 -3.75
N PHE A 292 2.17 -14.43 -3.09
CA PHE A 292 1.38 -14.68 -1.87
C PHE A 292 0.22 -15.65 -2.10
N ARG A 293 -0.45 -15.51 -3.25
CA ARG A 293 -1.57 -16.37 -3.63
C ARG A 293 -1.16 -17.83 -3.78
N ARG A 294 -0.02 -18.10 -4.42
CA ARG A 294 0.47 -19.47 -4.62
C ARG A 294 0.87 -20.15 -3.30
N ALA A 295 1.37 -19.39 -2.33
CA ALA A 295 1.67 -19.94 -1.01
C ALA A 295 0.44 -20.08 -0.09
N GLY A 296 -0.78 -19.78 -0.55
CA GLY A 296 -1.96 -19.75 0.31
C GLY A 296 -1.90 -18.66 1.40
N LYS A 297 -1.03 -17.65 1.24
CA LYS A 297 -0.77 -16.57 2.20
C LYS A 297 -1.38 -15.25 1.74
N ASP A 298 -2.60 -15.26 1.20
CA ASP A 298 -3.30 -14.06 0.69
C ASP A 298 -3.32 -12.89 1.70
N GLY A 299 -3.42 -13.19 2.99
CA GLY A 299 -3.36 -12.20 4.07
C GLY A 299 -2.04 -11.42 4.12
N ARG A 300 -0.92 -12.04 3.74
CA ARG A 300 0.41 -11.40 3.70
C ARG A 300 0.52 -10.34 2.61
N TYR A 301 -0.35 -10.36 1.59
CA TYR A 301 -0.42 -9.25 0.63
C TYR A 301 -0.87 -7.94 1.30
N SER A 302 -1.75 -8.01 2.31
CA SER A 302 -2.15 -6.83 3.08
C SER A 302 -1.00 -6.31 3.97
N SER A 303 -0.24 -7.22 4.61
CA SER A 303 0.98 -6.87 5.34
C SER A 303 1.97 -6.12 4.45
N TYR A 304 2.20 -6.65 3.25
CA TYR A 304 3.07 -6.04 2.25
C TYR A 304 2.61 -4.63 1.85
N LEU A 305 1.31 -4.42 1.63
CA LEU A 305 0.76 -3.09 1.33
C LEU A 305 0.91 -2.12 2.51
N ILE A 306 0.72 -2.57 3.75
CA ILE A 306 0.97 -1.77 4.96
C ILE A 306 2.45 -1.35 5.01
N GLU A 307 3.37 -2.28 4.77
CA GLU A 307 4.81 -2.00 4.73
C GLU A 307 5.16 -0.99 3.63
N LEU A 308 4.49 -1.03 2.48
CA LEU A 308 4.68 -0.01 1.43
C LEU A 308 4.21 1.39 1.85
N PHE A 309 3.04 1.52 2.49
CA PHE A 309 2.59 2.80 3.01
C PHE A 309 3.52 3.34 4.08
N VAL A 310 3.98 2.46 4.98
CA VAL A 310 4.96 2.78 6.01
C VAL A 310 6.28 3.25 5.41
N ALA A 311 6.82 2.53 4.43
CA ALA A 311 8.04 2.92 3.74
C ALA A 311 7.89 4.27 3.03
N ALA A 312 6.72 4.53 2.45
CA ALA A 312 6.42 5.80 1.82
C ALA A 312 6.34 6.95 2.83
N LEU A 313 5.86 6.73 4.06
CA LEU A 313 5.86 7.72 5.13
C LEU A 313 7.28 7.96 5.69
N ASP A 314 8.06 6.89 5.88
CA ASP A 314 9.43 6.96 6.40
C ASP A 314 10.40 7.64 5.41
N SER A 315 10.20 7.46 4.09
CA SER A 315 11.04 8.12 3.09
C SER A 315 10.92 9.65 3.15
N GLN A 316 9.81 10.16 3.70
CA GLN A 316 9.61 11.60 3.90
C GLN A 316 10.32 12.14 5.15
N ALA A 317 10.93 11.26 5.95
CA ALA A 317 11.59 11.62 7.21
C ALA A 317 13.10 11.88 7.06
N ARG A 318 13.64 11.81 5.84
CA ARG A 318 15.05 12.08 5.54
C ARG A 318 15.28 13.49 5.03
#